data_AF-A0A4P8EKV7-F1
#
_entry.id   AF-A0A4P8EKV7-F1
#
_cell.length_a   1.000
_cell.length_b   1.000
_cell.length_c   1.000
_cell.angle_alpha   90.00
_cell.angle_beta   90.00
_cell.angle_gamma   90.00
#
_symmetry.space_group_name_H-M   'P 1'
#
loop_
_entity.id
_entity.type
_entity.pdbx_description
1 polymer ?
#
loop_
_entity_poly.entity_id
_entity_poly.type
_entity_poly.pdbx_seq_one_letter_code
_entity_poly.pdbx_strand_id
1 'polypeptide(L)'
;MLTLTCPIKTPLHRIPVGPKLLALAVGSVALFQLQNLWLIGAVMAAVAGLHLAFGWAFARHAAAMLRPLWPFLLILGIWHGWTGEWVTGAALAGKMLVAVALANLVTMTSRLEDMITLVERLAAPLSRFGLSPRVLAVAMALVIRFTPVLMEKTTQLGHAWRARSARRANWRIMLPVSLMALDDADHVAEAIRARGGL
;
A
#
# COMPACT_ATOMS: atom_id res chain seq x y z
N MET A 1 -20.39 0.61 -2.45
CA MET A 1 -19.82 1.91 -2.04
C MET A 1 -18.36 1.71 -1.64
N LEU A 2 -17.45 1.68 -2.61
CA LEU A 2 -16.00 1.55 -2.39
C LEU A 2 -15.35 2.94 -2.39
N THR A 3 -15.57 3.71 -1.33
CA THR A 3 -14.69 4.85 -1.04
C THR A 3 -13.90 4.52 0.21
N LEU A 4 -12.92 3.61 0.06
CA LEU A 4 -11.80 3.47 1.00
C LEU A 4 -10.76 4.60 0.79
N THR A 5 -11.25 5.80 0.47
CA THR A 5 -10.44 7.03 0.50
C THR A 5 -10.94 7.83 1.68
N CYS A 6 -10.05 8.11 2.63
CA CYS A 6 -10.33 8.92 3.82
C CYS A 6 -11.18 10.16 3.43
N PRO A 7 -12.29 10.46 4.12
CA PRO A 7 -13.19 11.58 3.79
C PRO A 7 -12.53 12.96 3.95
N ILE A 8 -11.28 13.01 4.43
CA ILE A 8 -10.51 14.23 4.67
C ILE A 8 -9.69 14.53 3.41
N LYS A 9 -10.16 15.48 2.59
CA LYS A 9 -9.41 16.02 1.46
C LYS A 9 -8.20 16.80 1.98
N THR A 10 -7.01 16.20 1.94
CA THR A 10 -5.75 16.91 2.21
C THR A 10 -5.19 17.50 0.90
N PRO A 11 -4.45 18.63 0.95
CA PRO A 11 -3.83 19.22 -0.23
C PRO A 11 -2.81 18.28 -0.91
N LEU A 12 -2.26 17.33 -0.15
CA LEU A 12 -1.38 16.27 -0.66
C LEU A 12 -2.09 15.33 -1.65
N HIS A 13 -3.41 15.23 -1.59
CA HIS A 13 -4.21 14.42 -2.52
C HIS A 13 -4.12 14.89 -3.98
N ARG A 14 -3.70 16.14 -4.21
CA ARG A 14 -3.56 16.72 -5.55
C ARG A 14 -2.22 16.40 -6.21
N ILE A 15 -1.24 15.94 -5.45
CA ILE A 15 0.09 15.61 -5.97
C ILE A 15 0.05 14.17 -6.52
N PRO A 16 0.52 13.93 -7.76
CA PRO A 16 0.59 12.60 -8.32
C PRO A 16 1.44 11.67 -7.45
N VAL A 17 1.15 10.37 -7.49
CA VAL A 17 1.80 9.38 -6.63
C VAL A 17 3.30 9.23 -6.92
N GLY A 18 3.73 9.41 -8.17
CA GLY A 18 5.13 9.24 -8.58
C GLY A 18 6.11 10.08 -7.75
N PRO A 19 5.96 11.42 -7.72
CA PRO A 19 6.78 12.29 -6.89
C PRO A 19 6.72 11.96 -5.40
N LYS A 20 5.58 11.51 -4.87
CA LYS A 20 5.46 11.12 -3.44
C LYS A 20 6.31 9.90 -3.13
N LEU A 21 6.24 8.86 -3.97
CA LEU A 21 7.04 7.66 -3.81
C LEU A 21 8.54 7.94 -4.03
N LEU A 22 8.87 8.82 -4.96
CA LEU A 22 10.26 9.23 -5.18
C LEU A 22 10.79 10.04 -3.99
N ALA A 23 10.00 10.97 -3.45
CA ALA A 23 10.35 11.71 -2.24
C ALA A 23 10.48 10.78 -1.03
N LEU A 24 9.61 9.77 -0.91
CA LEU A 24 9.73 8.74 0.12
C LEU A 24 11.02 7.94 -0.05
N ALA A 25 11.32 7.45 -1.25
CA ALA A 25 12.52 6.67 -1.53
C ALA A 25 13.80 7.47 -1.26
N VAL A 26 13.90 8.68 -1.82
CA VAL A 26 15.05 9.58 -1.61
C VAL A 26 15.15 9.99 -0.14
N GLY A 27 14.03 10.31 0.50
CA GLY A 27 13.98 10.68 1.92
C GLY A 27 14.42 9.53 2.82
N SER A 28 14.00 8.29 2.54
CA SER A 28 14.45 7.11 3.26
C SER A 28 15.95 6.87 3.07
N VAL A 29 16.47 6.95 1.84
CA VAL A 29 17.91 6.80 1.59
C VAL A 29 18.71 7.88 2.33
N ALA A 30 18.30 9.15 2.23
CA ALA A 30 18.95 10.26 2.93
C ALA A 30 18.92 10.08 4.44
N LEU A 31 17.78 9.65 5.01
CA LEU A 31 17.61 9.39 6.43
C LEU A 31 18.57 8.32 6.95
N PHE A 32 18.81 7.26 6.17
CA PHE A 32 19.72 6.19 6.58
C PHE A 32 21.19 6.64 6.62
N GLN A 33 21.58 7.60 5.79
CA GLN A 33 22.93 8.18 5.79
C GLN A 33 23.20 9.09 6.99
N LEU A 34 22.16 9.54 7.70
CA LEU A 34 22.32 10.38 8.88
C LEU A 34 22.85 9.56 10.06
N GLN A 35 24.03 9.94 10.57
CA GLN A 35 24.59 9.35 11.79
C GLN A 35 24.34 10.22 13.04
N ASN A 36 24.01 11.50 12.83
CA ASN A 36 23.82 12.44 13.92
C ASN A 36 22.40 12.32 14.53
N LEU A 37 22.34 11.95 15.81
CA LEU A 37 21.09 11.76 16.56
C LEU A 37 20.23 13.03 16.60
N TRP A 38 20.84 14.21 16.69
CA TRP A 38 20.12 15.49 16.70
C TRP A 38 19.38 15.74 15.39
N LEU A 39 20.02 15.39 14.27
CA LEU A 39 19.43 15.57 12.95
C LEU A 39 18.30 14.56 12.72
N ILE A 40 18.43 13.33 13.20
CA ILE A 40 17.34 12.33 13.20
C ILE A 40 16.15 12.84 14.03
N GLY A 41 16.41 13.40 15.22
CA GLY A 41 15.39 14.01 16.06
C GLY A 41 14.69 15.20 15.39
N ALA A 42 15.45 16.07 14.71
CA ALA A 42 14.90 17.19 13.96
C ALA A 42 14.00 16.73 12.80
N VAL A 43 14.42 15.72 12.03
CA VAL A 43 13.59 15.13 10.97
C VAL A 43 12.33 14.48 11.55
N MET A 44 12.44 13.79 12.68
CA MET A 44 11.29 13.20 13.37
C MET A 44 10.27 14.26 13.80
N ALA A 45 10.75 15.37 14.38
CA ALA A 45 9.90 16.49 14.76
C ALA A 45 9.24 17.14 13.53
N ALA A 46 9.97 17.30 12.42
CA ALA A 46 9.42 17.82 11.17
C ALA A 46 8.33 16.92 10.59
N VAL A 47 8.52 15.60 10.60
CA VAL A 47 7.52 14.62 10.15
C VAL A 47 6.29 14.63 11.06
N ALA A 48 6.49 14.67 12.38
CA ALA A 48 5.38 14.81 13.33
C ALA A 48 4.59 16.11 13.11
N GLY A 49 5.29 17.23 12.90
CA GLY A 49 4.68 18.52 12.56
C GLY A 49 3.88 18.48 11.26
N LEU A 50 4.39 17.78 10.23
CA LEU A 50 3.69 17.57 8.96
C LEU A 50 2.40 16.76 9.16
N HIS A 51 2.44 15.68 9.95
CA HIS A 51 1.24 14.90 10.31
C HIS A 51 0.21 15.73 11.07
N LEU A 52 0.65 16.58 12.01
CA LEU A 52 -0.22 17.47 12.76
C LEU A 52 -0.81 18.59 11.89
N ALA A 53 -0.06 19.09 10.91
CA ALA A 53 -0.53 20.09 9.95
C ALA A 53 -1.68 19.57 9.06
N PHE A 54 -1.75 18.26 8.81
CA PHE A 54 -2.88 17.63 8.13
C PHE A 54 -4.10 17.35 9.05
N GLY A 55 -3.98 17.64 10.35
CA GLY A 55 -5.05 17.58 11.33
C GLY A 55 -4.87 16.49 12.40
N TRP A 56 -5.43 16.74 13.58
CA TRP A 56 -5.29 15.84 14.75
C TRP A 56 -5.84 14.42 14.50
N ALA A 57 -6.97 14.32 13.80
CA ALA A 57 -7.56 13.02 13.46
C ALA A 57 -6.64 12.19 12.56
N PHE A 58 -5.94 12.85 11.63
CA PHE A 58 -4.97 12.22 10.73
C PHE A 58 -3.75 11.75 11.50
N ALA A 59 -3.15 12.62 12.33
CA ALA A 59 -2.00 12.29 13.16
C ALA A 59 -2.29 11.12 14.13
N ARG A 60 -3.47 11.08 14.73
CA ARG A 60 -3.88 9.98 15.63
C ARG A 60 -4.00 8.65 14.88
N HIS A 61 -4.51 8.67 13.65
CA HIS A 61 -4.59 7.46 12.83
C HIS A 61 -3.20 6.98 12.40
N ALA A 62 -2.34 7.90 11.98
CA ALA A 62 -0.95 7.60 11.64
C ALA A 62 -0.18 7.02 12.85
N ALA A 63 -0.39 7.57 14.05
CA ALA A 63 0.19 7.05 15.29
C ALA A 63 -0.34 5.64 15.64
N ALA A 64 -1.62 5.37 15.39
CA ALA A 64 -2.18 4.03 15.58
C ALA A 64 -1.55 3.00 14.62
N MET A 65 -1.20 3.39 13.39
CA MET A 65 -0.48 2.53 12.44
C MET A 65 0.97 2.24 12.85
N LEU A 66 1.55 2.98 13.81
CA LEU A 66 2.86 2.68 14.38
C LEU A 66 2.81 1.61 15.49
N ARG A 67 1.63 1.26 16.02
CA ARG A 67 1.48 0.25 17.08
C ARG A 67 2.09 -1.12 16.75
N PRO A 68 1.99 -1.65 15.52
CA PRO A 68 2.63 -2.91 15.16
C PRO A 68 4.17 -2.86 15.24
N LEU A 69 4.79 -1.67 15.28
CA LEU A 69 6.23 -1.50 15.38
C LEU A 69 6.75 -1.63 16.82
N TRP A 70 5.88 -1.55 17.83
CA TRP A 70 6.26 -1.62 19.24
C TRP A 70 7.11 -2.85 19.62
N PRO A 71 6.81 -4.10 19.18
CA PRO A 71 7.57 -5.24 19.63
C PRO A 71 8.98 -5.23 19.02
N PHE A 72 9.12 -4.68 17.81
CA PHE A 72 10.42 -4.49 17.17
C PHE A 72 11.27 -3.45 17.92
N LEU A 73 10.67 -2.30 18.28
CA LEU A 73 11.35 -1.28 19.07
C LEU A 73 11.75 -1.78 20.46
N LEU A 74 10.92 -2.63 21.08
CA LEU A 74 11.23 -3.26 22.36
C LEU A 74 12.44 -4.18 22.25
N ILE A 75 12.46 -5.10 21.27
CA ILE A 75 13.59 -6.00 21.04
C ILE A 75 14.87 -5.20 20.79
N LEU A 76 14.78 -4.16 19.97
CA LEU A 76 15.92 -3.29 19.66
C LEU A 76 16.44 -2.56 20.91
N GLY A 77 15.53 -2.06 21.75
CA GLY A 77 15.88 -1.41 23.01
C GLY A 77 16.54 -2.35 24.02
N ILE A 78 16.05 -3.58 24.14
CA ILE A 78 16.65 -4.61 25.01
C ILE A 78 18.05 -4.98 24.52
N TRP A 79 18.20 -5.23 23.21
CA TRP A 79 19.47 -5.60 22.61
C TRP A 79 20.54 -4.51 22.73
N HIS A 80 20.20 -3.27 22.38
CA HIS A 80 21.13 -2.14 22.48
C HIS A 80 21.38 -1.70 23.92
N GLY A 81 20.41 -1.92 24.82
CA GLY A 81 20.61 -1.72 26.25
C GLY A 81 21.58 -2.72 26.84
N TRP A 82 21.54 -4.00 26.41
CA TRP A 82 22.50 -5.01 26.83
C TRP A 82 23.90 -4.71 26.31
N THR A 83 24.04 -4.36 25.03
CA THR A 83 25.34 -4.09 24.39
C THR A 83 25.98 -2.76 24.81
N GLY A 84 25.24 -1.89 25.50
CA GLY A 84 25.71 -0.56 25.91
C GLY A 84 25.72 0.48 24.78
N GLU A 85 25.24 0.13 23.59
CA GLU A 85 25.20 0.99 22.40
C GLU A 85 23.90 1.81 22.31
N TRP A 86 23.60 2.58 23.36
CA TRP A 86 22.34 3.33 23.47
C TRP A 86 22.12 4.32 22.32
N VAL A 87 23.18 4.99 21.87
CA VAL A 87 23.11 5.99 20.79
C VAL A 87 22.75 5.33 19.46
N THR A 88 23.37 4.19 19.15
CA THR A 88 23.10 3.42 17.94
C THR A 88 21.68 2.88 17.92
N GLY A 89 21.23 2.32 19.04
CA GLY A 89 19.86 1.81 19.19
C GLY A 89 18.81 2.91 19.05
N ALA A 90 19.03 4.07 19.69
CA ALA A 90 18.13 5.22 19.58
C ALA A 90 18.08 5.79 18.15
N ALA A 91 19.24 5.87 17.47
CA ALA A 91 19.31 6.32 16.09
C ALA A 91 18.54 5.37 15.14
N LEU A 92 18.71 4.06 15.30
CA LEU A 92 18.01 3.07 14.46
C LEU A 92 16.51 3.04 14.74
N ALA A 93 16.09 3.08 16.00
CA ALA A 93 14.70 3.21 16.40
C ALA A 93 14.05 4.47 15.81
N GLY A 94 14.76 5.60 15.87
CA GLY A 94 14.30 6.87 15.32
C GLY A 94 14.16 6.84 13.80
N LYS A 95 15.15 6.27 13.09
CA LYS A 95 15.08 6.07 11.62
C LYS A 95 13.87 5.21 11.23
N MET A 96 13.63 4.11 11.94
CA MET A 96 12.47 3.25 11.72
C MET A 96 11.15 4.00 11.91
N LEU A 97 11.01 4.72 13.02
CA LEU A 97 9.81 5.52 13.29
C LEU A 97 9.54 6.55 12.19
N VAL A 98 10.58 7.30 11.78
CA VAL A 98 10.46 8.31 10.71
C VAL A 98 10.10 7.67 9.37
N ALA A 99 10.78 6.60 8.98
CA ALA A 99 10.55 5.91 7.72
C ALA A 99 9.12 5.35 7.65
N VAL A 100 8.66 4.68 8.72
CA VAL A 100 7.29 4.14 8.77
C VAL A 100 6.26 5.27 8.83
N ALA A 101 6.52 6.36 9.56
CA ALA A 101 5.62 7.51 9.59
C ALA A 101 5.48 8.19 8.22
N LEU A 102 6.57 8.29 7.45
CA LEU A 102 6.54 8.78 6.06
C LEU A 102 5.81 7.81 5.14
N ALA A 103 6.04 6.51 5.27
CA ALA A 103 5.33 5.48 4.50
C ALA A 103 3.82 5.50 4.78
N ASN A 104 3.42 5.66 6.04
CA ASN A 104 2.01 5.80 6.44
C ASN A 104 1.40 7.07 5.85
N LEU A 105 2.14 8.19 5.83
CA LEU A 105 1.69 9.42 5.19
C LEU A 105 1.39 9.20 3.71
N VAL A 106 2.29 8.53 2.98
CA VAL A 106 2.07 8.22 1.55
C VAL A 106 0.91 7.26 1.37
N THR A 107 0.82 6.21 2.18
CA THR A 107 -0.26 5.22 2.14
C THR A 107 -1.63 5.87 2.36
N MET A 108 -1.75 6.78 3.33
CA MET A 108 -3.01 7.46 3.63
C MET A 108 -3.40 8.55 2.61
N THR A 109 -2.43 9.09 1.87
CA THR A 109 -2.63 10.20 0.92
C THR A 109 -2.59 9.77 -0.54
N SER A 110 -2.55 8.45 -0.81
CA SER A 110 -2.54 7.88 -2.15
C SER A 110 -3.77 7.02 -2.39
N ARG A 111 -4.42 7.19 -3.54
CA ARG A 111 -5.52 6.30 -3.94
C ARG A 111 -4.94 5.01 -4.51
N LEU A 112 -5.65 3.91 -4.32
CA LEU A 112 -5.31 2.62 -4.89
C LEU A 112 -5.24 2.70 -6.43
N GLU A 113 -6.19 3.42 -7.04
CA GLU A 113 -6.24 3.64 -8.50
C GLU A 113 -4.97 4.36 -9.02
N ASP A 114 -4.51 5.40 -8.31
CA ASP A 114 -3.30 6.14 -8.68
C ASP A 114 -2.03 5.28 -8.53
N MET A 115 -2.00 4.40 -7.53
CA MET A 115 -0.91 3.43 -7.30
C MET A 115 -0.83 2.41 -8.43
N ILE A 116 -1.98 1.82 -8.81
CA ILE A 116 -2.07 0.86 -9.91
C ILE A 116 -1.59 1.50 -11.22
N THR A 117 -2.08 2.71 -11.52
CA THR A 117 -1.68 3.48 -12.71
C THR A 117 -0.17 3.79 -12.73
N LEU A 118 0.44 4.05 -11.57
CA LEU A 118 1.88 4.29 -11.52
C LEU A 118 2.70 3.02 -11.74
N VAL A 119 2.31 1.91 -11.09
CA VAL A 119 2.95 0.61 -11.28
C VAL A 119 2.90 0.20 -12.76
N GLU A 120 1.78 0.45 -13.44
CA GLU A 120 1.64 0.25 -14.89
C GLU A 120 2.66 1.05 -15.70
N ARG A 121 2.79 2.35 -15.42
CA ARG A 121 3.77 3.21 -16.12
C ARG A 121 5.20 2.72 -15.91
N LEU A 122 5.52 2.21 -14.72
CA LEU A 122 6.82 1.66 -14.40
C LEU A 122 7.05 0.28 -15.00
N ALA A 123 5.99 -0.51 -15.21
CA ALA A 123 6.04 -1.81 -15.89
C ALA A 123 6.03 -1.71 -17.42
N ALA A 124 5.55 -0.61 -17.98
CA ALA A 124 5.55 -0.34 -19.43
C ALA A 124 6.90 -0.55 -20.14
N PRO A 125 8.07 -0.09 -19.61
CA PRO A 125 9.36 -0.34 -20.25
C PRO A 125 9.76 -1.82 -20.27
N LEU A 126 9.17 -2.67 -19.42
CA LEU A 126 9.42 -4.12 -19.42
C LEU A 126 8.94 -4.79 -20.71
N SER A 127 8.06 -4.14 -21.47
CA SER A 127 7.67 -4.55 -22.83
C SER A 127 8.83 -4.58 -23.83
N ARG A 128 9.94 -3.87 -23.54
CA ARG A 128 11.15 -3.90 -24.38
C ARG A 128 11.95 -5.21 -24.25
N PHE A 129 11.65 -6.05 -23.26
CA PHE A 129 12.33 -7.34 -23.05
C PHE A 129 11.63 -8.53 -23.74
N GLY A 130 10.79 -8.29 -24.75
CA GLY A 130 10.15 -9.34 -25.56
C GLY A 130 8.71 -9.67 -25.20
N LEU A 131 8.10 -8.95 -24.25
CA LEU A 131 6.67 -9.02 -23.98
C LEU A 131 5.92 -8.17 -25.01
N SER A 132 4.96 -8.75 -25.74
CA SER A 132 4.19 -8.00 -26.73
C SER A 132 3.43 -6.84 -26.04
N PRO A 133 3.75 -5.57 -26.37
CA PRO A 133 3.19 -4.41 -25.68
C PRO A 133 1.66 -4.39 -25.73
N ARG A 134 1.08 -4.92 -26.81
CA ARG A 134 -0.37 -5.03 -27.02
C ARG A 134 -1.04 -6.01 -26.06
N VAL A 135 -0.46 -7.19 -25.83
CA VAL A 135 -1.01 -8.19 -24.88
C VAL A 135 -0.89 -7.67 -23.46
N LEU A 136 0.25 -7.08 -23.11
CA LEU A 136 0.46 -6.50 -21.78
C LEU A 136 -0.53 -5.37 -21.49
N ALA A 137 -0.75 -4.46 -22.44
CA ALA A 137 -1.71 -3.37 -22.29
C ALA A 137 -3.14 -3.87 -22.09
N VAL A 138 -3.56 -4.90 -22.85
CA VAL A 138 -4.88 -5.52 -22.70
C VAL A 138 -5.01 -6.23 -21.35
N ALA A 139 -3.99 -6.97 -20.93
CA ALA A 139 -3.98 -7.67 -19.64
C ALA A 139 -4.09 -6.68 -18.46
N MET A 140 -3.31 -5.58 -18.47
CA MET A 140 -3.38 -4.56 -17.42
C MET A 140 -4.74 -3.88 -17.40
N ALA A 141 -5.28 -3.46 -18.56
CA ALA A 141 -6.61 -2.87 -18.65
C ALA A 141 -7.70 -3.80 -18.10
N LEU A 142 -7.57 -5.10 -18.35
CA LEU A 142 -8.47 -6.11 -17.83
C LEU A 142 -8.37 -6.21 -16.30
N VAL A 143 -7.16 -6.30 -15.75
CA VAL A 143 -6.93 -6.35 -14.29
C VAL A 143 -7.54 -5.13 -13.59
N ILE A 144 -7.31 -3.92 -14.09
CA ILE A 144 -7.88 -2.69 -13.51
C ILE A 144 -9.40 -2.76 -13.47
N ARG A 145 -10.02 -3.16 -14.60
CA ARG A 145 -11.47 -3.19 -14.73
C ARG A 145 -12.12 -4.31 -13.93
N PHE A 146 -11.46 -5.48 -13.85
CA PHE A 146 -12.02 -6.67 -13.18
C PHE A 146 -11.73 -6.72 -11.69
N THR A 147 -10.68 -6.07 -11.18
CA THR A 147 -10.38 -6.02 -9.74
C THR A 147 -11.59 -5.54 -8.91
N PRO A 148 -12.25 -4.39 -9.20
CA PRO A 148 -13.40 -3.95 -8.42
C PRO A 148 -14.59 -4.90 -8.54
N VAL A 149 -14.82 -5.48 -9.73
CA VAL A 149 -15.90 -6.45 -9.98
C VAL A 149 -15.68 -7.72 -9.15
N LEU A 150 -14.46 -8.25 -9.14
CA LEU A 150 -14.12 -9.45 -8.39
C LEU A 150 -14.20 -9.23 -6.88
N MET A 151 -13.79 -8.04 -6.40
CA MET A 151 -13.97 -7.64 -5.00
C MET A 151 -15.46 -7.62 -4.62
N GLU A 152 -16.31 -7.02 -5.45
CA GLU A 152 -17.74 -6.96 -5.20
C GLU A 152 -18.37 -8.36 -5.16
N LYS A 153 -18.11 -9.19 -6.18
CA LYS A 153 -18.60 -10.59 -6.20
C LYS A 153 -18.10 -11.39 -4.98
N THR A 154 -16.85 -11.21 -4.57
CA THR A 154 -16.28 -11.88 -3.39
C THR A 154 -17.01 -11.46 -2.11
N THR A 155 -17.32 -10.16 -1.96
CA THR A 155 -18.11 -9.68 -0.82
C THR A 155 -19.51 -10.26 -0.82
N GLN A 156 -20.20 -10.27 -1.96
CA GLN A 156 -21.53 -10.87 -2.11
C GLN A 156 -21.53 -12.37 -1.77
N LEU A 157 -20.50 -13.10 -2.21
CA LEU A 157 -20.34 -14.51 -1.85
C LEU A 157 -20.13 -14.69 -0.34
N GLY A 158 -19.40 -13.79 0.31
CA GLY A 158 -19.27 -13.74 1.77
C GLY A 158 -20.60 -13.45 2.49
N HIS A 159 -21.46 -12.61 1.91
CA HIS A 159 -22.83 -12.39 2.42
C HIS A 159 -23.68 -13.66 2.27
N ALA A 160 -23.67 -14.30 1.09
CA ALA A 160 -24.41 -15.53 0.83
C ALA A 160 -23.93 -16.70 1.70
N TRP A 161 -22.63 -16.79 1.97
CA TRP A 161 -22.08 -17.78 2.89
C TRP A 161 -22.61 -17.59 4.32
N ARG A 162 -22.57 -16.35 4.83
CA ARG A 162 -23.09 -16.04 6.17
C ARG A 162 -24.59 -16.25 6.30
N ALA A 163 -25.35 -16.06 5.23
CA ALA A 163 -26.79 -16.34 5.22
C ALA A 163 -27.08 -17.85 5.31
N ARG A 164 -26.22 -18.70 4.72
CA ARG A 164 -26.38 -20.16 4.68
C ARG A 164 -25.71 -20.90 5.83
N SER A 165 -24.77 -20.28 6.54
CA SER A 165 -24.02 -20.94 7.61
C SER A 165 -23.84 -20.01 8.81
N ALA A 166 -24.07 -20.55 10.01
CA ALA A 166 -23.73 -19.88 11.26
C ALA A 166 -22.21 -19.69 11.45
N ARG A 167 -21.38 -20.37 10.62
CA ARG A 167 -19.92 -20.25 10.68
C ARG A 167 -19.45 -19.08 9.81
N ARG A 168 -18.47 -18.33 10.33
CA ARG A 168 -17.81 -17.26 9.58
C ARG A 168 -17.19 -17.80 8.29
N ALA A 169 -17.10 -16.91 7.30
CA ALA A 169 -16.27 -17.09 6.12
C ALA A 169 -14.86 -17.56 6.53
N ASN A 170 -14.41 -18.69 5.98
CA ASN A 170 -13.07 -19.24 6.18
C ASN A 170 -12.41 -19.48 4.81
N TRP A 171 -11.17 -19.98 4.77
CA TRP A 171 -10.40 -20.32 3.57
C TRP A 171 -11.20 -21.10 2.50
N ARG A 172 -12.22 -21.85 2.92
CA ARG A 172 -13.17 -22.55 2.02
C ARG A 172 -13.89 -21.64 1.01
N ILE A 173 -13.94 -20.32 1.22
CA ILE A 173 -14.49 -19.36 0.25
C ILE A 173 -13.52 -19.08 -0.91
N MET A 174 -12.22 -19.33 -0.75
CA MET A 174 -11.26 -19.09 -1.84
C MET A 174 -11.53 -19.97 -3.06
N LEU A 175 -11.90 -21.24 -2.83
CA LEU A 175 -12.21 -22.17 -3.93
C LEU A 175 -13.34 -21.64 -4.85
N PRO A 176 -14.54 -21.30 -4.34
CA PRO A 176 -15.59 -20.75 -5.19
C PRO A 176 -15.26 -19.37 -5.78
N VAL A 177 -14.46 -18.54 -5.11
CA VAL A 177 -13.96 -17.28 -5.70
C VAL A 177 -13.06 -17.57 -6.90
N SER A 178 -12.14 -18.54 -6.79
CA SER A 178 -11.26 -18.92 -7.89
C SER A 178 -12.02 -19.52 -9.07
N LEU A 179 -13.01 -20.38 -8.81
CA LEU A 179 -13.85 -20.95 -9.87
C LEU A 179 -14.63 -19.85 -10.60
N MET A 180 -15.21 -18.90 -9.87
CA MET A 180 -15.90 -17.76 -10.46
C MET A 180 -14.96 -16.86 -11.26
N ALA A 181 -13.72 -16.67 -10.80
CA ALA A 181 -12.72 -15.89 -11.54
C ALA A 181 -12.25 -16.59 -12.82
N LEU A 182 -12.11 -17.92 -12.80
CA LEU A 182 -11.79 -18.72 -13.98
C LEU A 182 -12.93 -18.66 -15.01
N ASP A 183 -14.17 -18.83 -14.55
CA ASP A 183 -15.36 -18.73 -15.40
C ASP A 183 -15.49 -17.35 -16.03
N ASP A 184 -15.27 -16.27 -15.26
CA ASP A 184 -15.23 -14.91 -15.79
C ASP A 184 -14.11 -14.73 -16.83
N ALA A 185 -12.94 -15.35 -16.62
CA ALA A 185 -11.82 -15.27 -17.55
C ALA A 185 -12.12 -15.98 -18.88
N ASP A 186 -12.76 -17.14 -18.84
CA ASP A 186 -13.15 -17.90 -20.03
C ASP A 186 -14.19 -17.12 -20.86
N HIS A 187 -15.25 -16.60 -20.22
CA HIS A 187 -16.26 -15.78 -20.89
C HIS A 187 -15.66 -14.51 -21.53
N VAL A 188 -14.72 -13.86 -20.83
CA VAL A 188 -14.02 -12.69 -21.36
C VAL A 188 -13.13 -13.07 -22.55
N ALA A 189 -12.41 -14.18 -22.45
CA ALA A 189 -11.56 -14.65 -23.54
C ALA A 189 -12.37 -14.96 -24.80
N GLU A 190 -13.53 -15.62 -24.66
CA GLU A 190 -14.46 -15.85 -25.76
C GLU A 190 -14.98 -14.55 -26.37
N ALA A 191 -15.39 -13.60 -25.53
CA ALA A 191 -15.87 -12.29 -25.99
C ALA A 191 -14.79 -11.48 -26.73
N ILE A 192 -13.53 -11.57 -26.28
CA ILE A 192 -12.40 -10.93 -26.95
C ILE A 192 -12.16 -11.57 -28.33
N ARG A 193 -12.13 -12.90 -28.43
CA ARG A 193 -11.97 -13.61 -29.72
C ARG A 193 -13.10 -13.27 -30.69
N ALA A 194 -14.35 -13.25 -30.22
CA ALA A 194 -15.52 -12.92 -31.05
C ALA A 194 -15.49 -11.49 -31.60
N ARG A 195 -14.82 -10.56 -30.91
CA ARG A 195 -14.66 -9.15 -31.33
C ARG A 195 -13.41 -8.91 -32.19
N GLY A 196 -12.71 -9.95 -32.63
CA GLY A 196 -11.45 -9.82 -33.38
C GLY A 196 -10.26 -9.37 -32.53
N GLY A 197 -10.36 -9.55 -31.21
CA GLY A 197 -9.21 -9.48 -30.31
C GLY A 197 -8.44 -10.80 -30.33
N LEU A 198 -7.11 -10.68 -30.15
CA LEU A 198 -6.07 -11.72 -30.13
C LEU A 198 -6.47 -13.14 -30.56
#